data_AF-A0A359D9M1-F1
#
_entry.id   AF-A0A359D9M1-F1
#
_cell.length_a   1.000
_cell.length_b   1.000
_cell.length_c   1.000
_cell.angle_alpha   90.00
_cell.angle_beta   90.00
_cell.angle_gamma   90.00
#
_symmetry.space_group_name_H-M   'P 1'
#
loop_
_entity.id
_entity.type
_entity.pdbx_description
1 polymer ?
#
loop_
_entity_poly.entity_id
_entity_poly.type
_entity_poly.pdbx_seq_one_letter_code
_entity_poly.pdbx_strand_id
1 'polypeptide(L)'
;WTWVFMWAEKITEGDRNQRIKLDAAPWSTNKLLRRAAKHGLWLAVSLATALAFVGYFTPIRELLRELLSLQLGLTTAFWLLFFTAATYLNAGWLREKICLHMCPYSRFQSVMFDDSTLLVTYDSARGEGRGPRKKTADYRAQGLGDCTDCTLCVQV
;
A
#
# COMPACT_ATOMS: atom_id res chain seq x y z
N TRP A 1 6.58 -5.28 -3.86
CA TRP A 1 7.23 -5.12 -2.54
C TRP A 1 6.29 -4.57 -1.47
N THR A 2 5.61 -3.44 -1.70
CA THR A 2 4.65 -2.81 -0.75
C THR A 2 3.49 -3.70 -0.30
N TRP A 3 3.18 -4.78 -1.03
CA TRP A 3 2.20 -5.78 -0.62
C TRP A 3 2.54 -6.46 0.71
N VAL A 4 3.81 -6.71 1.00
CA VAL A 4 4.24 -7.32 2.27
C VAL A 4 3.89 -6.41 3.46
N PHE A 5 4.00 -5.10 3.29
CA PHE A 5 3.63 -4.11 4.30
C PHE A 5 2.11 -4.08 4.51
N MET A 6 1.32 -4.14 3.43
CA MET A 6 -0.15 -4.26 3.51
C MET A 6 -0.59 -5.55 4.20
N TRP A 7 0.10 -6.64 3.91
CA TRP A 7 -0.15 -7.93 4.55
C TRP A 7 0.15 -7.87 6.06
N ALA A 8 1.27 -7.24 6.45
CA ALA A 8 1.60 -7.02 7.86
C ALA A 8 0.51 -6.18 8.55
N GLU A 9 0.07 -5.06 7.94
CA GLU A 9 -1.05 -4.24 8.44
C GLU A 9 -2.34 -5.06 8.59
N LYS A 10 -2.66 -5.92 7.62
CA LYS A 10 -3.86 -6.75 7.64
C LYS A 10 -3.83 -7.74 8.79
N ILE A 11 -2.69 -8.37 9.05
CA ILE A 11 -2.55 -9.35 10.15
C ILE A 11 -2.60 -8.66 11.52
N THR A 12 -1.99 -7.49 11.67
CA THR A 12 -1.89 -6.83 12.98
C THR A 12 -3.11 -5.98 13.31
N GLU A 13 -3.59 -5.19 12.35
CA GLU A 13 -4.65 -4.20 12.56
C GLU A 13 -5.97 -4.57 11.86
N GLY A 14 -5.98 -5.61 11.03
CA GLY A 14 -7.18 -6.12 10.36
C GLY A 14 -7.50 -5.45 9.03
N ASP A 15 -8.72 -5.67 8.55
CA ASP A 15 -9.24 -5.07 7.31
C ASP A 15 -9.43 -3.54 7.43
N ARG A 16 -9.61 -2.85 6.31
CA ARG A 16 -9.72 -1.38 6.23
C ARG A 16 -10.65 -0.77 7.28
N ASN A 17 -11.88 -1.30 7.42
CA ASN A 17 -12.85 -0.77 8.38
C ASN A 17 -12.41 -0.95 9.84
N GLN A 18 -11.69 -2.02 10.14
CA GLN A 18 -11.13 -2.25 11.47
C GLN A 18 -10.00 -1.26 11.75
N ARG A 19 -9.15 -0.99 10.77
CA ARG A 19 -8.08 0.02 10.88
C ARG A 19 -8.62 1.43 11.09
N ILE A 20 -9.61 1.85 10.30
CA ILE A 20 -10.26 3.16 10.46
C ILE A 20 -10.87 3.30 11.87
N LYS A 21 -11.56 2.27 12.35
CA LYS A 21 -12.11 2.25 13.72
C LYS A 21 -11.01 2.28 14.79
N LEU A 22 -9.93 1.52 14.60
CA LEU A 22 -8.78 1.48 15.52
C LEU A 22 -8.07 2.84 15.57
N ASP A 23 -7.95 3.54 14.45
CA ASP A 23 -7.35 4.86 14.38
C ASP A 23 -8.19 5.92 15.10
N ALA A 24 -9.52 5.88 14.96
CA ALA A 24 -10.46 6.77 15.66
C ALA A 24 -10.60 6.46 17.16
N ALA A 25 -10.33 5.23 17.59
CA ALA A 25 -10.44 4.83 19.00
C ALA A 25 -9.39 5.52 19.90
N PRO A 26 -9.69 5.75 21.19
CA PRO A 26 -8.71 6.26 22.14
C PRO A 26 -7.52 5.31 22.31
N TRP A 27 -6.40 5.84 22.82
CA TRP A 27 -5.22 5.04 23.13
C TRP A 27 -5.54 4.01 24.21
N SER A 28 -5.44 2.73 23.85
CA SER A 28 -5.62 1.58 24.73
C SER A 28 -4.44 0.63 24.57
N THR A 29 -4.23 -0.26 25.55
CA THR A 29 -3.15 -1.27 25.50
C THR A 29 -3.25 -2.14 24.25
N ASN A 30 -4.46 -2.53 23.84
CA ASN A 30 -4.70 -3.28 22.61
C ASN A 30 -4.28 -2.48 21.36
N LYS A 31 -4.62 -1.19 21.28
CA LYS A 31 -4.19 -0.32 20.17
C LYS A 31 -2.67 -0.18 20.11
N LEU A 32 -2.02 -0.01 21.26
CA LEU A 32 -0.57 0.09 21.33
C LEU A 32 0.11 -1.20 20.86
N LEU A 33 -0.35 -2.36 21.33
CA LEU A 33 0.18 -3.67 20.94
C LEU A 33 0.03 -3.91 19.43
N ARG A 34 -1.13 -3.60 18.85
CA ARG A 34 -1.37 -3.76 17.41
C ARG A 34 -0.46 -2.87 16.57
N ARG A 35 -0.31 -1.60 16.97
CA ARG A 35 0.59 -0.66 16.27
C ARG A 35 2.06 -1.05 16.44
N ALA A 36 2.47 -1.48 17.62
CA ALA A 36 3.82 -1.98 17.87
C ALA A 36 4.12 -3.23 17.03
N ALA A 37 3.18 -4.18 16.95
CA ALA A 37 3.31 -5.35 16.10
C ALA A 37 3.44 -4.98 14.61
N LYS A 38 2.65 -4.02 14.12
CA LYS A 38 2.75 -3.50 12.75
C LYS A 38 4.16 -2.95 12.48
N HIS A 39 4.62 -2.02 13.32
CA HIS A 39 5.91 -1.38 13.14
C HIS A 39 7.07 -2.37 13.31
N GLY A 40 6.94 -3.36 14.21
CA GLY A 40 7.91 -4.45 14.36
C GLY A 40 8.03 -5.29 13.08
N LEU A 41 6.92 -5.69 12.47
CA LEU A 41 6.92 -6.41 11.20
C LEU A 41 7.50 -5.57 10.06
N TRP A 42 7.12 -4.29 9.96
CA TRP A 42 7.68 -3.38 8.97
C TRP A 42 9.20 -3.23 9.12
N LEU A 43 9.69 -3.06 10.35
CA LEU A 43 11.11 -2.95 10.64
C LEU A 43 11.85 -4.25 10.29
N ALA A 44 11.30 -5.41 10.66
CA ALA A 44 11.88 -6.71 10.37
C ALA A 44 12.01 -6.95 8.86
N VAL A 45 10.96 -6.66 8.08
CA VAL A 45 10.99 -6.76 6.62
C VAL A 45 11.98 -5.76 6.01
N SER A 46 12.03 -4.54 6.53
CA SER A 46 12.97 -3.51 6.06
C SER A 46 14.42 -3.91 6.32
N LEU A 47 14.71 -4.44 7.51
CA LEU A 47 16.04 -4.91 7.87
C LEU A 47 16.45 -6.12 7.03
N ALA A 48 15.55 -7.07 6.81
CA ALA A 48 15.80 -8.21 5.93
C ALA A 48 16.11 -7.76 4.49
N THR A 49 15.43 -6.72 3.99
CA THR A 49 15.71 -6.12 2.68
C THR A 49 17.09 -5.50 2.64
N ALA A 50 17.43 -4.71 3.66
CA ALA A 50 18.72 -4.05 3.76
C ALA A 50 19.87 -5.07 3.86
N LEU A 51 19.68 -6.14 4.62
CA LEU A 51 20.63 -7.25 4.73
C LEU A 51 20.82 -7.97 3.40
N ALA A 52 19.75 -8.26 2.67
CA ALA A 52 19.85 -8.88 1.35
C ALA A 52 20.58 -7.96 0.36
N PHE A 53 20.34 -6.66 0.41
CA PHE A 53 20.97 -5.69 -0.49
C PHE A 53 22.44 -5.44 -0.14
N VAL A 54 22.76 -5.12 1.12
CA VAL A 54 24.14 -4.89 1.56
C VAL A 54 24.95 -6.19 1.49
N GLY A 55 24.33 -7.33 1.80
CA GLY A 55 24.92 -8.65 1.68
C GLY A 55 25.24 -9.10 0.25
N TYR A 56 24.75 -8.37 -0.76
CA TYR A 56 25.20 -8.54 -2.14
C TYR A 56 26.62 -7.99 -2.35
N PHE A 57 27.00 -6.94 -1.63
CA PHE A 57 28.30 -6.27 -1.74
C PHE A 57 29.29 -6.68 -0.65
N THR A 58 28.80 -7.10 0.51
CA THR A 58 29.60 -7.51 1.68
C THR A 58 29.31 -8.99 1.99
N PRO A 59 30.31 -9.81 2.38
CA PRO A 59 30.09 -11.21 2.72
C PRO A 59 28.97 -11.40 3.78
N ILE A 60 27.85 -12.01 3.37
CA ILE A 60 26.63 -12.10 4.19
C ILE A 60 26.85 -12.82 5.53
N ARG A 61 27.71 -13.84 5.57
CA ARG A 61 27.99 -14.61 6.80
C ARG A 61 28.68 -13.77 7.86
N GLU A 62 29.63 -12.94 7.43
CA GLU A 62 30.36 -12.02 8.30
C GLU A 62 29.43 -10.89 8.74
N LEU A 63 28.68 -10.29 7.80
CA LEU A 63 27.69 -9.25 8.08
C LEU A 63 26.67 -9.67 9.15
N LEU A 64 26.13 -10.88 9.07
CA LEU A 64 25.19 -11.39 10.08
C LEU A 64 25.85 -11.60 11.44
N ARG A 65 27.10 -12.09 11.47
CA ARG A 65 27.85 -12.27 12.72
C ARG A 65 28.15 -10.91 13.37
N GLU A 66 28.61 -9.94 12.60
CA GLU A 66 28.90 -8.57 13.06
C GLU A 66 27.65 -7.84 13.54
N LEU A 67 26.51 -8.03 12.87
CA LEU A 67 25.24 -7.46 13.29
C LEU A 67 24.79 -8.03 14.65
N LEU A 68 24.93 -9.34 14.85
CA LEU A 68 24.57 -10.01 16.11
C LEU A 68 25.53 -9.67 17.25
N SER A 69 26.82 -9.47 16.96
CA SER A 69 27.82 -9.04 17.94
C SER A 69 27.84 -7.53 18.16
N LEU A 70 27.05 -6.75 17.41
CA LEU A 70 27.04 -5.28 17.39
C LEU A 70 28.42 -4.66 17.06
N GLN A 71 29.23 -5.37 16.26
CA GLN A 71 30.58 -4.95 15.85
C GLN A 71 30.63 -4.58 14.36
N LEU A 72 29.63 -3.86 13.88
CA LEU A 72 29.57 -3.42 12.48
C LEU A 72 30.55 -2.27 12.23
N GLY A 73 31.31 -2.37 11.15
CA GLY A 73 32.06 -1.23 10.63
C GLY A 73 31.14 -0.05 10.30
N LEU A 74 31.62 1.18 10.50
CA LEU A 74 30.80 2.40 10.38
C LEU A 74 30.12 2.53 9.00
N THR A 75 30.84 2.22 7.93
CA THR A 75 30.31 2.26 6.55
C THR A 75 29.20 1.24 6.33
N THR A 76 29.40 0.01 6.79
CA THR A 76 28.41 -1.07 6.68
C THR A 76 27.17 -0.75 7.51
N ALA A 77 27.36 -0.26 8.75
CA ALA A 77 26.27 0.17 9.62
C ALA A 77 25.46 1.31 8.99
N PHE A 78 26.14 2.31 8.41
CA PHE A 78 25.49 3.42 7.71
C PHE A 78 24.60 2.92 6.58
N TRP A 79 25.12 2.11 5.66
CA TRP A 79 24.34 1.60 4.53
C TRP A 79 23.19 0.70 4.97
N LEU A 80 23.43 -0.18 5.95
CA LEU A 80 22.40 -1.06 6.49
C LEU A 80 21.24 -0.26 7.10
N LEU A 81 21.55 0.72 7.95
CA LEU A 81 20.55 1.60 8.57
C LEU A 81 19.86 2.48 7.53
N PHE A 82 20.61 3.01 6.56
CA PHE A 82 20.07 3.83 5.48
C PHE A 82 19.05 3.05 4.65
N PHE A 83 19.39 1.86 4.15
CA PHE A 83 18.46 1.06 3.36
C PHE A 83 17.28 0.53 4.20
N THR A 84 17.51 0.24 5.49
CA THR A 84 16.42 -0.13 6.40
C THR A 84 15.44 1.04 6.55
N ALA A 85 15.94 2.24 6.86
CA ALA A 85 15.12 3.45 7.02
C ALA A 85 14.44 3.84 5.71
N ALA A 86 15.16 3.81 4.59
CA ALA A 86 14.62 4.10 3.27
C ALA A 86 13.48 3.12 2.93
N THR A 87 13.67 1.83 3.14
CA THR A 87 12.62 0.82 2.87
C THR A 87 11.41 1.03 3.78
N TYR A 88 11.65 1.25 5.07
CA TYR A 88 10.60 1.47 6.07
C TYR A 88 9.74 2.71 5.77
N LEU A 89 10.40 3.83 5.49
CA LEU A 89 9.72 5.08 5.16
C LEU A 89 8.99 4.97 3.83
N ASN A 90 9.67 4.47 2.80
CA ASN A 90 9.12 4.42 1.46
C ASN A 90 7.93 3.47 1.34
N ALA A 91 8.06 2.24 1.83
CA ALA A 91 7.02 1.22 1.69
C ALA A 91 5.92 1.34 2.74
N GLY A 92 6.25 1.78 3.96
CA GLY A 92 5.28 1.90 5.06
C GLY A 92 4.51 3.22 5.02
N TRP A 93 5.22 4.35 4.95
CA TRP A 93 4.61 5.67 5.17
C TRP A 93 4.35 6.44 3.87
N LEU A 94 5.30 6.46 2.94
CA LEU A 94 5.26 7.32 1.75
C LEU A 94 4.76 6.59 0.49
N ARG A 95 4.18 5.40 0.61
CA ARG A 95 3.83 4.53 -0.52
C ARG A 95 3.08 5.26 -1.65
N GLU A 96 2.10 6.10 -1.28
CA GLU A 96 1.25 6.80 -2.24
C GLU A 96 2.03 7.92 -2.92
N LYS A 97 2.81 8.68 -2.15
CA LYS A 97 3.63 9.79 -2.68
C LYS A 97 4.72 9.29 -3.61
N ILE A 98 5.29 8.13 -3.33
CA ILE A 98 6.26 7.51 -4.24
C ILE A 98 5.57 7.14 -5.55
N CYS A 99 4.43 6.46 -5.49
CA CYS A 99 3.70 6.06 -6.70
C CYS A 99 3.28 7.28 -7.54
N LEU A 100 2.81 8.36 -6.91
CA LEU A 100 2.30 9.53 -7.60
C LEU A 100 3.39 10.50 -8.09
N HIS A 101 4.47 10.68 -7.32
CA HIS A 101 5.43 11.76 -7.58
C HIS A 101 6.84 11.31 -7.88
N MET A 102 7.29 10.16 -7.38
CA MET A 102 8.66 9.69 -7.58
C MET A 102 8.75 8.63 -8.67
N CYS A 103 7.72 7.79 -8.82
CA CYS A 103 7.69 6.72 -9.78
C CYS A 103 7.56 7.31 -11.19
N PRO A 104 8.57 7.18 -12.05
CA PRO A 104 8.48 7.72 -13.41
C PRO A 104 7.37 7.03 -14.21
N TYR A 105 7.04 5.77 -13.86
CA TYR A 105 6.03 4.98 -14.56
C TYR A 105 4.64 5.63 -14.56
N SER A 106 4.21 6.26 -13.45
CA SER A 106 2.90 6.90 -13.40
C SER A 106 2.79 8.09 -14.37
N ARG A 107 3.91 8.75 -14.66
CA ARG A 107 3.99 9.83 -15.66
C ARG A 107 4.18 9.33 -17.08
N PHE A 108 4.95 8.25 -17.27
CA PHE A 108 5.10 7.64 -18.58
C PHE A 108 3.82 6.93 -19.05
N GLN A 109 2.95 6.52 -18.13
CA GLN A 109 1.71 5.84 -18.50
C GLN A 109 0.82 6.71 -19.38
N SER A 110 0.75 8.03 -19.15
CA SER A 110 -0.12 8.92 -19.93
C SER A 110 0.32 9.09 -21.39
N VAL A 111 1.60 8.87 -21.71
CA VAL A 111 2.10 8.95 -23.10
C VAL A 111 1.95 7.62 -23.86
N MET A 112 1.57 6.54 -23.17
CA MET A 112 1.29 5.24 -23.79
C MET A 112 -0.18 5.08 -24.21
N PHE A 113 -1.04 6.05 -23.89
CA PHE A 113 -2.44 6.06 -24.32
C PHE A 113 -2.59 6.86 -25.61
N ASP A 114 -3.28 6.27 -26.58
CA ASP A 114 -3.75 6.91 -27.80
C ASP A 114 -5.29 6.83 -27.90
N ASP A 115 -5.86 7.44 -28.94
CA ASP A 115 -7.31 7.46 -29.17
C ASP A 115 -7.90 6.06 -29.42
N SER A 116 -7.08 5.08 -29.79
CA SER A 116 -7.47 3.68 -29.99
C SER A 116 -7.35 2.83 -28.73
N THR A 117 -6.83 3.39 -27.63
CA THR A 117 -6.60 2.63 -26.41
C THR A 117 -7.89 2.48 -25.62
N LEU A 118 -8.31 1.23 -25.41
CA LEU A 118 -9.51 0.92 -24.63
C LEU A 118 -9.29 1.23 -23.14
N LEU A 119 -10.00 2.24 -22.65
CA LEU A 119 -10.02 2.64 -21.24
C LEU A 119 -11.24 2.06 -20.53
N VAL A 120 -11.00 1.35 -19.43
CA VAL A 120 -12.08 0.93 -18.52
C VAL A 120 -12.44 2.14 -17.64
N THR A 121 -13.42 2.93 -18.07
CA THR A 121 -13.93 4.10 -17.35
C THR A 121 -15.45 4.07 -17.25
N TYR A 122 -16.01 4.97 -16.45
CA TYR A 122 -17.46 5.14 -16.36
C TYR A 122 -18.01 5.71 -17.67
N ASP A 123 -18.92 4.96 -18.30
CA ASP A 123 -19.66 5.39 -19.47
C ASP A 123 -20.89 6.20 -19.03
N SER A 124 -20.83 7.53 -19.23
CA SER A 124 -21.92 8.44 -18.89
C SER A 124 -23.15 8.25 -19.77
N ALA A 125 -22.98 7.94 -21.06
CA ALA A 125 -24.11 7.74 -21.98
C ALA A 125 -24.96 6.52 -21.59
N ARG A 126 -24.32 5.47 -21.08
CA ARG A 126 -24.98 4.26 -20.57
C ARG A 126 -25.44 4.38 -19.11
N GLY A 127 -24.65 5.07 -18.30
CA GLY A 127 -24.80 5.06 -16.85
C GLY A 127 -25.70 6.14 -16.27
N GLU A 128 -25.87 7.29 -16.94
CA GLU A 128 -26.65 8.42 -16.43
C GLU A 128 -28.17 8.18 -16.48
N GLY A 129 -28.93 8.94 -15.68
CA GLY A 129 -30.28 8.55 -15.25
C GLY A 129 -30.22 7.64 -14.01
N ARG A 130 -29.33 7.98 -13.08
CA ARG A 130 -29.01 7.15 -11.92
C ARG A 130 -30.19 7.10 -10.96
N GLY A 131 -30.47 5.93 -10.41
CA GLY A 131 -31.49 5.82 -9.38
C GLY A 131 -31.64 4.40 -8.83
N PRO A 132 -32.20 4.28 -7.60
CA PRO A 132 -32.50 2.99 -7.02
C PRO A 132 -33.61 2.31 -7.83
N ARG A 133 -33.44 1.01 -8.10
CA ARG A 133 -34.42 0.20 -8.84
C ARG A 133 -34.55 -1.20 -8.26
N LYS A 134 -35.73 -1.81 -8.43
CA LYS A 134 -35.95 -3.24 -8.14
C LYS A 134 -35.36 -4.09 -9.27
N LYS A 135 -34.83 -5.28 -8.95
CA LYS A 135 -34.25 -6.19 -9.96
C LYS A 135 -35.22 -6.59 -11.07
N THR A 136 -36.52 -6.57 -10.79
CA THR A 136 -37.58 -6.97 -11.72
C THR A 136 -38.16 -5.79 -12.52
N ALA A 137 -37.71 -4.56 -12.27
CA ALA A 137 -38.20 -3.39 -12.97
C ALA A 137 -37.55 -3.26 -14.35
N ASP A 138 -38.37 -2.94 -15.37
CA ASP A 138 -37.84 -2.43 -16.64
C ASP A 138 -37.34 -1.01 -16.43
N TYR A 139 -36.04 -0.90 -16.22
CA TYR A 139 -35.37 0.34 -15.89
C TYR A 139 -35.27 1.29 -17.08
N ARG A 140 -35.25 0.75 -18.31
CA ARG A 140 -35.23 1.58 -19.53
C ARG A 140 -36.56 2.28 -19.72
N ALA A 141 -37.67 1.58 -19.45
CA ALA A 141 -39.00 2.19 -19.43
C ALA A 141 -39.17 3.28 -18.37
N GLN A 142 -38.36 3.25 -17.30
CA GLN A 142 -38.35 4.25 -16.22
C GLN A 142 -37.39 5.41 -16.47
N GLY A 143 -36.71 5.45 -17.63
CA GLY A 143 -35.71 6.46 -17.95
C GLY A 143 -34.44 6.36 -17.10
N LEU A 144 -34.18 5.20 -16.50
CA LEU A 144 -32.99 4.96 -15.68
C LEU A 144 -31.85 4.39 -16.52
N GLY A 145 -30.62 4.80 -16.21
CA GLY A 145 -29.38 4.24 -16.77
C GLY A 145 -28.97 2.93 -16.12
N ASP A 146 -27.85 2.34 -16.54
CA ASP A 146 -27.35 1.09 -15.96
C ASP A 146 -26.80 1.28 -14.52
N CYS A 147 -26.46 2.50 -14.12
CA CYS A 147 -25.99 2.81 -12.77
C CYS A 147 -27.14 2.85 -11.76
N THR A 148 -27.07 2.02 -10.71
CA THR A 148 -28.09 1.95 -9.65
C THR A 148 -27.79 2.83 -8.44
N ASP A 149 -26.85 3.77 -8.56
CA ASP A 149 -26.43 4.70 -7.50
C ASP A 149 -26.07 4.05 -6.15
N CYS A 150 -25.40 2.89 -6.18
CA CYS A 150 -25.06 2.15 -4.95
C CYS A 150 -23.88 2.74 -4.17
N THR A 151 -23.19 3.76 -4.70
CA THR A 151 -21.99 4.42 -4.14
C THR A 151 -20.76 3.52 -3.91
N LEU A 152 -20.85 2.21 -4.15
CA LEU A 152 -19.73 1.28 -3.90
C LEU A 152 -18.48 1.60 -4.73
N CYS A 153 -18.64 2.14 -5.94
CA CYS A 153 -17.53 2.52 -6.81
C CYS A 153 -16.70 3.70 -6.29
N VAL A 154 -17.27 4.56 -5.44
CA VAL A 154 -16.58 5.74 -4.87
C VAL A 154 -16.08 5.50 -3.45
N GLN A 155 -16.42 4.37 -2.82
CA GLN A 155 -15.96 3.99 -1.49
C GLN A 155 -14.55 3.38 -1.49
N VAL A 156 -13.73 3.65 -2.52
CA VAL A 156 -12.36 3.13 -2.67
C VAL A 156 -11.39 3.63 -1.61
#